data_AF-G9ZBF1-F1
#
_entry.id   AF-G9ZBF1-F1
#
_cell.length_a   1.000
_cell.length_b   1.000
_cell.length_c   1.000
_cell.angle_alpha   90.00
_cell.angle_beta   90.00
_cell.angle_gamma   90.00
#
_symmetry.space_group_name_H-M   'P 1'
#
loop_
_entity.id
_entity.type
_entity.pdbx_description
1 polymer ?
#
loop_
_entity_poly.entity_id
_entity_poly.type
_entity_poly.pdbx_seq_one_letter_code
_entity_poly.pdbx_strand_id
1 'polypeptide(L)'
;MGKLYDYRSRVRHAAGAFYWHIKKGDELAHHDYDAGKREKLSAEQNAHELNWSRSVPTSRAQIETWFGRELADNGTDNNNLQSGFIILVITYFIINIPAWLGMSGDTLAASIVMSGFIINALYRIGKKSSGEDEEDDD
;
A
#
# COMPACT_ATOMS: atom_id res chain seq x y z
N MET A 1 -4.68 2.10 -24.82
CA MET A 1 -5.90 2.15 -24.00
C MET A 1 -6.30 0.72 -23.67
N GLY A 2 -5.93 0.22 -22.50
CA GLY A 2 -6.27 -1.12 -22.04
C GLY A 2 -7.54 -1.09 -21.20
N LYS A 3 -8.33 -2.16 -21.24
CA LYS A 3 -9.45 -2.33 -20.32
C LYS A 3 -8.90 -2.82 -18.97
N LEU A 4 -9.28 -2.15 -17.88
CA LEU A 4 -8.82 -2.47 -16.53
C LEU A 4 -9.84 -3.37 -15.81
N TYR A 5 -11.07 -2.89 -15.63
CA TYR A 5 -12.07 -3.57 -14.81
C TYR A 5 -13.45 -3.53 -15.45
N ASP A 6 -14.21 -4.60 -15.19
CA ASP A 6 -15.64 -4.69 -15.42
C ASP A 6 -16.32 -5.11 -14.15
N TYR A 7 -17.30 -4.31 -13.74
CA TYR A 7 -18.11 -4.66 -12.58
C TYR A 7 -19.51 -4.05 -12.71
N ARG A 8 -20.41 -4.51 -11.84
CA ARG A 8 -21.77 -4.02 -11.77
C ARG A 8 -22.06 -3.58 -10.35
N SER A 9 -22.75 -2.46 -10.22
CA SER A 9 -23.33 -2.04 -8.96
C SER A 9 -24.86 -2.19 -9.01
N ARG A 10 -25.46 -2.37 -7.83
CA ARG A 10 -26.91 -2.39 -7.67
C ARG A 10 -27.31 -1.44 -6.55
N VAL A 11 -28.29 -0.59 -6.81
CA VAL A 11 -28.81 0.36 -5.81
C VAL A 11 -29.51 -0.41 -4.70
N ARG A 12 -28.92 -0.41 -3.50
CA ARG A 12 -29.50 -1.06 -2.31
C ARG A 12 -30.52 -0.18 -1.60
N HIS A 13 -30.26 1.12 -1.56
CA HIS A 13 -31.09 2.12 -0.94
C HIS A 13 -30.93 3.45 -1.69
N ALA A 14 -32.03 4.18 -1.85
CA ALA A 14 -32.04 5.53 -2.40
C ALA A 14 -32.62 6.45 -1.31
N ALA A 15 -31.76 7.25 -0.66
CA ALA A 15 -32.17 8.27 0.30
C ALA A 15 -31.85 9.67 -0.23
N GLY A 16 -32.87 10.51 -0.43
CA GLY A 16 -32.72 11.91 -0.87
C GLY A 16 -33.29 12.18 -2.26
N ALA A 17 -33.02 13.38 -2.77
CA ALA A 17 -33.41 13.80 -4.12
C ALA A 17 -32.27 13.49 -5.10
N PHE A 18 -32.31 12.31 -5.72
CA PHE A 18 -31.42 11.98 -6.83
C PHE A 18 -31.99 12.50 -8.15
N TYR A 19 -31.14 12.56 -9.18
CA TYR A 19 -31.62 12.74 -10.54
C TYR A 19 -32.73 11.72 -10.86
N TRP A 20 -33.66 12.19 -11.66
CA TRP A 20 -34.94 11.56 -11.96
C TRP A 20 -34.74 10.12 -12.46
N HIS A 21 -35.34 9.18 -11.72
CA HIS A 21 -35.51 7.73 -11.97
C HIS A 21 -34.62 6.71 -11.24
N ILE A 22 -33.62 7.08 -10.43
CA ILE A 22 -32.87 6.09 -9.63
C ILE A 22 -33.80 5.41 -8.60
N LYS A 23 -33.89 4.08 -8.63
CA LYS A 23 -34.70 3.25 -7.74
C LYS A 23 -33.89 2.14 -7.11
N LYS A 24 -34.37 1.63 -5.97
CA LYS A 24 -33.84 0.41 -5.36
C LYS A 24 -33.94 -0.74 -6.36
N GLY A 25 -32.82 -1.42 -6.58
CA GLY A 25 -32.72 -2.55 -7.50
C GLY A 25 -32.14 -2.18 -8.86
N ASP A 26 -31.99 -0.90 -9.19
CA ASP A 26 -31.35 -0.49 -10.45
C ASP A 26 -29.93 -1.01 -10.52
N GLU A 27 -29.54 -1.48 -11.70
CA GLU A 27 -28.19 -1.95 -11.99
C GLU A 27 -27.46 -0.97 -12.89
N LEU A 28 -26.18 -0.79 -12.60
CA LEU A 28 -25.28 0.06 -13.36
C LEU A 28 -24.02 -0.76 -13.68
N ALA A 29 -23.68 -0.86 -14.97
CA ALA A 29 -22.45 -1.45 -15.43
C ALA A 29 -21.34 -0.40 -15.41
N HIS A 30 -20.17 -0.79 -14.92
CA HIS A 30 -18.98 0.04 -14.83
C HIS A 30 -17.88 -0.58 -15.68
N HIS A 31 -17.26 0.24 -16.52
CA HIS A 31 -16.16 -0.12 -17.39
C HIS A 31 -15.01 0.86 -17.17
N ASP A 32 -13.92 0.37 -16.59
CA ASP A 32 -12.73 1.17 -16.34
C ASP A 32 -11.66 0.88 -17.41
N TYR A 33 -11.07 1.95 -17.94
CA TYR A 33 -10.03 1.91 -18.96
C TYR A 33 -8.81 2.69 -18.50
N ASP A 34 -7.64 2.15 -18.82
CA ASP A 34 -6.37 2.84 -18.65
C ASP A 34 -6.23 3.92 -19.72
N ALA A 35 -6.14 5.18 -19.26
CA ALA A 35 -5.95 6.35 -20.10
C ALA A 35 -4.49 6.82 -20.20
N GLY A 36 -3.55 6.07 -19.60
CA GLY A 36 -2.14 6.41 -19.52
C GLY A 36 -1.86 7.52 -18.51
N LYS A 37 -0.58 7.74 -18.18
CA LYS A 37 -0.13 8.77 -17.22
C LYS A 37 -0.88 8.73 -15.87
N ARG A 38 -1.15 7.51 -15.37
CA ARG A 38 -1.89 7.25 -14.12
C ARG A 38 -3.33 7.78 -14.13
N GLU A 39 -3.89 8.06 -15.30
CA GLU A 39 -5.28 8.47 -15.46
C GLU A 39 -6.20 7.30 -15.75
N LYS A 40 -7.46 7.42 -15.33
CA LYS A 40 -8.50 6.42 -15.56
C LYS A 40 -9.68 7.02 -16.27
N LEU A 41 -10.15 6.36 -17.33
CA LEU A 41 -11.41 6.67 -17.98
C LEU A 41 -12.45 5.66 -17.53
N SER A 42 -13.56 6.13 -16.95
CA SER A 42 -14.61 5.26 -16.42
C SER A 42 -15.89 5.51 -17.22
N ALA A 43 -16.55 4.44 -17.66
CA ALA A 43 -17.85 4.49 -18.30
C ALA A 43 -18.89 3.81 -17.42
N GLU A 44 -19.97 4.51 -17.13
CA GLU A 44 -21.09 4.02 -16.34
C GLU A 44 -22.32 3.91 -17.24
N GLN A 45 -22.89 2.71 -17.35
CA GLN A 45 -23.98 2.41 -18.27
C GLN A 45 -25.15 1.73 -17.58
N ASN A 46 -26.35 2.29 -17.75
CA ASN A 46 -27.61 1.63 -17.41
C ASN A 46 -28.45 1.42 -18.69
N ALA A 47 -29.73 1.03 -18.55
CA ALA A 47 -30.62 0.77 -19.68
C ALA A 47 -30.99 2.03 -20.49
N HIS A 48 -30.80 3.22 -19.94
CA HIS A 48 -31.30 4.48 -20.45
C HIS A 48 -30.21 5.54 -20.67
N GLU A 49 -29.06 5.40 -20.02
CA GLU A 49 -27.99 6.39 -19.98
C GLU A 49 -26.61 5.73 -20.04
N LEU A 50 -25.67 6.46 -20.62
CA LEU A 50 -24.25 6.15 -20.64
C LEU A 50 -23.47 7.41 -20.29
N ASN A 51 -22.73 7.36 -19.19
CA ASN A 51 -21.92 8.47 -18.70
C ASN A 51 -20.45 8.11 -18.78
N TRP A 52 -19.62 9.11 -19.07
CA TRP A 52 -18.16 8.97 -19.10
C TRP A 52 -17.54 9.96 -18.13
N SER A 53 -16.57 9.50 -17.36
CA SER A 53 -15.78 10.34 -16.47
C SER A 53 -14.29 10.06 -16.66
N ARG A 54 -13.47 11.09 -16.45
CA ARG A 54 -12.00 10.98 -16.48
C ARG A 54 -11.47 11.36 -15.11
N SER A 55 -10.76 10.45 -14.48
CA SER A 55 -10.08 10.64 -13.20
C SER A 55 -8.61 10.94 -13.47
N VAL A 56 -8.13 12.05 -12.93
CA VAL A 56 -6.74 12.49 -13.02
C VAL A 56 -6.17 12.56 -11.60
N PRO A 57 -4.99 11.99 -11.33
CA PRO A 57 -4.36 12.12 -10.03
C PRO A 57 -4.12 13.59 -9.70
N THR A 58 -4.43 13.98 -8.47
CA THR A 58 -4.28 15.35 -7.97
C THR A 58 -3.26 15.33 -6.84
N SER A 59 -2.30 16.25 -6.87
CA SER A 59 -1.26 16.32 -5.85
C SER A 59 -1.83 16.67 -4.47
N ARG A 60 -1.16 16.19 -3.42
CA ARG A 60 -1.50 16.50 -2.02
C ARG A 60 -1.63 18.01 -1.79
N ALA A 61 -0.65 18.79 -2.25
CA ALA A 61 -0.64 20.25 -2.11
C ALA A 61 -1.88 20.91 -2.73
N GLN A 62 -2.37 20.38 -3.86
CA GLN A 62 -3.56 20.92 -4.50
C GLN A 62 -4.84 20.57 -3.73
N ILE A 63 -4.91 19.36 -3.15
CA ILE A 63 -6.01 18.98 -2.25
C ILE A 63 -6.00 19.89 -1.01
N GLU A 64 -4.87 20.06 -0.35
CA GLU A 64 -4.70 20.94 0.82
C GLU A 64 -5.11 22.38 0.51
N THR A 65 -4.77 22.87 -0.68
CA THR A 65 -5.19 24.19 -1.17
C THR A 65 -6.72 24.30 -1.31
N TRP A 66 -7.39 23.30 -1.88
CA TRP A 66 -8.85 23.31 -2.03
C TRP A 66 -9.59 23.24 -0.69
N PHE A 67 -9.08 22.46 0.25
CA PHE A 67 -9.69 22.31 1.57
C PHE A 67 -9.20 23.34 2.60
N GLY A 68 -8.23 24.19 2.24
CA GLY A 68 -7.67 25.23 3.10
C GLY A 68 -7.04 24.68 4.38
N ARG A 69 -6.53 23.44 4.35
CA ARG A 69 -5.93 22.79 5.52
C ARG A 69 -4.87 21.80 5.09
N GLU A 70 -3.85 21.65 5.93
CA GLU A 70 -2.88 20.57 5.79
C GLU A 70 -3.55 19.23 6.09
N LEU A 71 -3.24 18.22 5.26
CA LEU A 71 -3.64 16.85 5.52
C LEU A 71 -2.68 16.30 6.58
N ALA A 72 -3.21 15.52 7.52
CA ALA A 72 -2.36 14.84 8.49
C ALA A 72 -1.42 13.89 7.74
N ASP A 73 -0.13 14.01 8.00
CA ASP A 73 0.84 13.05 7.48
C ASP A 73 0.74 11.78 8.31
N ASN A 74 -0.13 10.87 7.86
CA ASN A 74 -0.16 9.49 8.35
C ASN A 74 0.98 8.73 7.66
N GLY A 75 2.19 9.31 7.66
CA GLY A 75 3.35 8.70 7.04
C GLY A 75 3.40 7.24 7.43
N THR A 76 3.53 6.35 6.45
CA THR A 76 3.72 4.93 6.68
C THR A 76 4.76 4.82 7.77
N ASP A 77 4.38 4.32 8.95
CA ASP A 77 5.23 4.26 10.14
C ASP A 77 6.45 3.37 9.85
N ASN A 78 7.44 3.92 9.14
CA ASN A 78 8.76 3.36 8.89
C ASN A 78 9.49 3.06 10.21
N ASN A 79 9.09 3.76 11.28
CA ASN A 79 9.40 3.44 12.66
C ASN A 79 9.06 1.99 13.04
N ASN A 80 7.97 1.41 12.51
CA ASN A 80 7.51 0.07 12.88
C ASN A 80 8.38 -1.03 12.25
N LEU A 81 8.78 -0.86 10.98
CA LEU A 81 9.65 -1.81 10.30
C LEU A 81 11.07 -1.80 10.90
N GLN A 82 11.60 -0.60 11.21
CA GLN A 82 12.88 -0.44 11.88
C GLN A 82 12.84 -0.95 13.33
N SER A 83 11.73 -0.72 14.05
CA SER A 83 11.51 -1.26 15.40
C SER A 83 11.41 -2.79 15.40
N GLY A 84 10.72 -3.40 14.43
CA GLY A 84 10.62 -4.85 14.29
C GLY A 84 11.98 -5.50 14.05
N PHE A 85 12.80 -4.93 13.17
CA PHE A 85 14.16 -5.42 12.93
C PHE A 85 15.04 -5.34 14.20
N ILE A 86 14.98 -4.22 14.92
CA ILE A 86 15.73 -4.05 16.18
C ILE A 86 15.29 -5.09 17.23
N ILE A 87 14.00 -5.35 17.37
CA ILE A 87 13.47 -6.37 18.31
C ILE A 87 13.96 -7.78 17.96
N LEU A 88 13.98 -8.15 16.67
CA LEU A 88 14.48 -9.45 16.23
C LEU A 88 15.97 -9.62 16.52
N VAL A 89 16.78 -8.58 16.27
CA VAL A 89 18.21 -8.58 16.57
C VAL A 89 18.45 -8.71 18.07
N ILE A 90 17.73 -7.95 18.90
CA ILE A 90 17.83 -8.05 20.37
C ILE A 90 17.47 -9.46 20.85
N THR A 91 16.36 -10.02 20.36
CA THR A 91 15.91 -11.37 20.71
C THR A 91 16.95 -12.43 20.34
N TYR A 92 17.55 -12.31 19.15
CA TYR A 92 18.63 -13.18 18.71
C TYR A 92 19.82 -13.16 19.68
N PHE A 93 20.28 -11.96 20.09
CA PHE A 93 21.37 -11.85 21.06
C PHE A 93 21.01 -12.43 22.42
N ILE A 94 19.81 -12.19 22.94
CA ILE A 94 19.37 -12.74 24.23
C ILE A 94 19.43 -14.28 24.24
N ILE A 95 19.01 -14.91 23.14
CA ILE A 95 19.02 -16.38 23.02
C ILE A 95 20.45 -16.93 22.88
N ASN A 96 21.34 -16.22 22.17
CA ASN A 96 22.67 -16.72 21.82
C ASN A 96 23.78 -16.37 22.83
N ILE A 97 23.61 -15.32 23.64
CA ILE A 97 24.60 -14.92 24.66
C ILE A 97 24.92 -16.05 25.65
N PRO A 98 23.94 -16.77 26.24
CA PRO A 98 24.23 -17.89 27.14
C PRO A 98 25.04 -19.00 26.48
N ALA A 99 24.80 -19.26 25.19
CA ALA A 99 25.54 -20.24 24.42
C ALA A 99 27.00 -19.80 24.19
N TRP A 100 27.22 -18.51 23.88
CA TRP A 100 28.57 -17.97 23.68
C TRP A 100 29.42 -17.97 24.95
N LEU A 101 28.80 -17.78 26.12
CA LEU A 101 29.50 -17.85 27.41
C LEU A 101 30.02 -19.26 27.74
N GLY A 102 29.48 -20.30 27.11
CA GLY A 102 29.90 -21.70 27.29
C GLY A 102 30.77 -22.27 26.17
N MET A 103 31.10 -21.48 25.14
CA MET A 103 31.83 -21.94 23.95
C MET A 103 33.36 -21.82 24.10
N SER A 104 34.10 -22.67 23.40
CA SER A 104 35.55 -22.50 23.23
C SER A 104 35.84 -21.37 22.25
N GLY A 105 37.03 -20.75 22.35
CA GLY A 105 37.40 -19.57 21.57
C GLY A 105 37.21 -19.72 20.06
N ASP A 106 37.56 -20.88 19.49
CA ASP A 106 37.41 -21.14 18.05
C ASP A 106 35.94 -21.25 17.62
N THR A 107 35.10 -21.89 18.45
CA THR A 107 33.66 -21.98 18.19
C THR A 107 32.93 -20.65 18.35
N LEU A 108 33.40 -19.80 19.26
CA LEU A 108 32.89 -18.44 19.47
C LEU A 108 33.24 -17.53 18.28
N ALA A 109 34.48 -17.61 17.78
CA ALA A 109 34.88 -16.84 16.60
C ALA A 109 34.04 -17.21 15.37
N ALA A 110 33.83 -18.52 15.13
CA ALA A 110 33.01 -19.00 14.03
C ALA A 110 31.52 -18.58 14.17
N SER A 111 30.96 -18.62 15.38
CA SER A 111 29.56 -18.25 15.59
C SER A 111 29.32 -16.75 15.38
N ILE A 112 30.24 -15.88 15.82
CA ILE A 112 30.13 -14.43 15.64
C ILE A 112 30.16 -14.06 14.15
N VAL A 113 31.04 -14.70 13.37
CA VAL A 113 31.10 -14.49 11.91
C VAL A 113 29.78 -14.88 11.25
N MET A 114 29.22 -16.04 11.61
CA MET A 114 27.92 -16.49 11.09
C MET A 114 26.78 -15.55 11.49
N SER A 115 26.75 -15.06 12.73
CA SER A 115 25.78 -14.05 13.17
C SER A 115 25.85 -12.79 12.32
N GLY A 116 27.05 -12.33 11.95
CA GLY A 116 27.25 -11.19 11.05
C GLY A 116 26.60 -11.40 9.67
N PHE A 117 26.75 -12.59 9.09
CA PHE A 117 26.11 -12.94 7.81
C PHE A 117 24.58 -12.97 7.92
N ILE A 118 24.04 -13.54 9.01
CA ILE A 118 22.59 -13.62 9.25
C ILE A 118 21.99 -12.22 9.39
N ILE A 119 22.61 -11.35 10.19
CA ILE A 119 22.14 -9.97 10.39
C ILE A 119 22.22 -9.17 9.08
N ASN A 120 23.28 -9.35 8.28
CA ASN A 120 23.40 -8.68 6.98
C ASN A 120 22.30 -9.13 5.99
N ALA A 121 22.00 -10.42 5.95
CA ALA A 121 20.94 -10.96 5.10
C ALA A 121 19.55 -10.42 5.51
N LEU A 122 19.25 -10.41 6.81
CA LEU A 122 17.99 -9.86 7.33
C LEU A 122 17.86 -8.35 7.03
N TYR A 123 18.94 -7.59 7.18
CA TYR A 123 18.96 -6.16 6.84
C TYR A 123 18.67 -5.91 5.36
N ARG A 124 19.25 -6.70 4.46
CA ARG A 124 19.00 -6.59 3.01
C ARG A 124 17.55 -6.93 2.65
N ILE A 125 16.97 -7.95 3.26
CA ILE A 125 15.57 -8.34 3.06
C ILE A 125 14.63 -7.22 3.51
N GLY A 126 14.89 -6.64 4.70
CA GLY A 126 14.13 -5.50 5.20
C GLY A 126 14.22 -4.28 4.29
N LYS A 127 15.42 -3.94 3.80
CA LYS A 127 15.61 -2.80 2.88
C LYS A 127 14.91 -2.99 1.54
N LYS A 128 14.88 -4.21 1.00
CA LYS A 128 14.23 -4.50 -0.28
C LYS A 128 12.71 -4.31 -0.18
N SER A 129 12.10 -4.74 0.94
CA SER A 129 10.67 -4.57 1.19
C SER A 129 10.25 -3.09 1.25
N SER A 130 11.12 -2.19 1.72
CA SER A 130 10.81 -0.76 1.78
C SER A 130 11.02 -0.01 0.46
N GLY A 131 11.80 -0.58 -0.46
CA GLY A 131 12.08 0.05 -1.76
C GLY A 131 11.07 -0.28 -2.85
N GLU A 132 10.37 -1.42 -2.74
CA GLU A 132 9.26 -1.77 -3.67
C GLU A 132 8.04 -0.85 -3.47
N ASP A 133 7.88 -0.24 -2.29
CA ASP A 133 6.80 0.72 -2.02
C ASP A 133 7.08 2.14 -2.59
N GLU A 134 8.33 2.45 -2.98
CA GLU A 134 8.72 3.76 -3.53
C GLU A 134 8.73 3.82 -5.08
N GLU A 135 8.75 2.67 -5.78
CA GLU A 135 8.78 2.63 -7.26
C GLU A 135 7.40 2.77 -7.93
N ASP A 136 6.30 2.76 -7.16
CA ASP A 136 4.94 2.91 -7.68
C ASP A 136 4.47 4.38 -7.80
N ASP A 137 5.35 5.34 -7.50
CA ASP A 137 5.02 6.77 -7.40
C ASP A 137 5.52 7.69 -8.52
N ASP A 138 6.12 7.17 -9.60
CA ASP A 138 6.40 7.94 -10.82
C ASP A 138 5.28 7.80 -11.89
#